data_AF-A0A2N9LYW9-F1
#
_entry.id   AF-A0A2N9LYW9-F1
#
_cell.length_a   1.000
_cell.length_b   1.000
_cell.length_c   1.000
_cell.angle_alpha   90.00
_cell.angle_beta   90.00
_cell.angle_gamma   90.00
#
_symmetry.space_group_name_H-M   'P 1'
#
loop_
_entity.id
_entity.type
_entity.pdbx_description
1 polymer ?
#
loop_
_entity_poly.entity_id
_entity_poly.type
_entity_poly.pdbx_seq_one_letter_code
_entity_poly.pdbx_strand_id
1 'polypeptide(L)'
;MGIEVKVVCFIALTLVTAFMLARPLNAEPPLNAAQDRIITSKLSRGMDVVFTNGSGKLVSGDNSFCVLFQNVGPTTSTDVHNVKVDFRLLVGRIEERPISADLLQDGVGRYCGHVNLGRQYYTPSSYYAFVHYADATGKKRTVRLHFAVR
;
A
#
# COMPACT_ATOMS: atom_id res chain seq x y z
N MET A 1 -37.87 -53.78 51.56
CA MET A 1 -37.63 -52.99 52.79
C MET A 1 -36.13 -52.88 53.00
N GLY A 2 -35.61 -51.67 53.25
CA GLY A 2 -34.19 -51.34 53.56
C GLY A 2 -33.40 -50.81 52.34
N ILE A 3 -33.34 -49.50 52.02
CA ILE A 3 -32.65 -48.34 52.68
C ILE A 3 -31.12 -48.53 52.57
N GLU A 4 -30.40 -47.99 51.58
CA GLU A 4 -29.93 -46.60 51.32
C GLU A 4 -28.41 -46.43 51.65
N VAL A 5 -27.70 -45.68 50.77
CA VAL A 5 -26.68 -44.64 51.14
C VAL A 5 -25.28 -45.15 51.59
N LYS A 6 -24.10 -44.64 51.20
CA LYS A 6 -23.56 -43.41 50.56
C LYS A 6 -22.10 -43.74 50.11
N VAL A 7 -21.63 -43.36 48.92
CA VAL A 7 -20.73 -42.22 48.63
C VAL A 7 -19.21 -42.45 48.87
N VAL A 8 -18.48 -42.43 47.73
CA VAL A 8 -17.24 -41.66 47.42
C VAL A 8 -15.85 -42.32 47.42
N CYS A 9 -15.18 -42.03 46.28
CA CYS A 9 -13.74 -41.96 45.93
C CYS A 9 -12.87 -43.22 46.03
N PHE A 10 -12.19 -43.56 44.92
CA PHE A 10 -10.78 -43.19 44.69
C PHE A 10 -10.30 -43.63 43.28
N ILE A 11 -10.12 -42.62 42.41
CA ILE A 11 -9.06 -42.37 41.40
C ILE A 11 -8.26 -43.57 40.84
N ALA A 12 -8.33 -43.77 39.52
CA ALA A 12 -7.20 -44.14 38.64
C ALA A 12 -7.58 -43.82 37.17
N LEU A 13 -7.08 -42.74 36.57
CA LEU A 13 -5.82 -42.59 35.83
C LEU A 13 -5.96 -42.93 34.33
N THR A 14 -5.80 -41.87 33.52
CA THR A 14 -5.36 -41.79 32.10
C THR A 14 -6.24 -42.30 30.96
N LEU A 15 -6.73 -41.36 30.13
CA LEU A 15 -6.28 -41.28 28.73
C LEU A 15 -6.41 -39.86 28.17
N VAL A 16 -5.32 -39.42 27.57
CA VAL A 16 -5.09 -38.10 26.95
C VAL A 16 -5.82 -38.02 25.61
N THR A 17 -6.62 -36.96 25.41
CA THR A 17 -6.81 -36.39 24.06
C THR A 17 -6.82 -34.88 24.18
N ALA A 18 -5.66 -34.28 23.88
CA ALA A 18 -5.50 -32.85 23.78
C ALA A 18 -6.26 -32.35 22.53
N PHE A 19 -7.46 -31.79 22.74
CA PHE A 19 -8.01 -30.86 21.77
C PHE A 19 -7.19 -29.58 21.89
N MET A 20 -6.15 -29.47 21.06
CA MET A 20 -5.49 -28.21 20.77
C MET A 20 -6.56 -27.28 20.18
N LEU A 21 -7.17 -26.47 21.03
CA LEU A 21 -7.76 -25.19 20.65
C LEU A 21 -6.60 -24.35 20.13
N ALA A 22 -6.27 -24.54 18.85
CA ALA A 22 -5.49 -23.58 18.09
C ALA A 22 -6.30 -22.29 18.14
N ARG A 23 -5.87 -21.39 19.04
CA ARG A 23 -6.23 -19.97 19.00
C ARG A 23 -6.11 -19.55 17.54
N PRO A 24 -7.06 -18.79 16.95
CA PRO A 24 -6.74 -18.06 15.75
C PRO A 24 -5.54 -17.19 16.14
N LEU A 25 -4.36 -17.61 15.65
CA LEU A 25 -3.17 -16.80 15.70
C LEU A 25 -3.62 -15.48 15.08
N ASN A 26 -3.48 -14.41 15.84
CA ASN A 26 -3.60 -13.05 15.34
C ASN A 26 -3.10 -13.05 13.90
N ALA A 27 -3.98 -12.77 12.95
CA ALA A 27 -3.52 -12.26 11.68
C ALA A 27 -2.87 -10.93 12.06
N GLU A 28 -1.57 -10.97 12.34
CA GLU A 28 -0.77 -9.78 12.48
C GLU A 28 -1.04 -8.99 11.19
N PRO A 29 -1.54 -7.74 11.27
CA PRO A 29 -1.57 -6.90 10.09
C PRO A 29 -0.14 -6.92 9.51
N PRO A 30 0.02 -7.06 8.18
CA PRO A 30 1.32 -7.20 7.57
C PRO A 30 2.25 -6.12 8.13
N LEU A 31 3.35 -6.56 8.73
CA LEU A 31 4.28 -5.80 9.58
C LEU A 31 4.95 -4.59 8.89
N ASN A 32 4.55 -4.25 7.65
CA ASN A 32 5.17 -3.20 6.84
C ASN A 32 4.21 -2.08 6.37
N ALA A 33 2.95 -2.04 6.80
CA ALA A 33 2.10 -0.85 6.66
C ALA A 33 2.37 0.20 7.77
N ALA A 34 3.59 0.22 8.31
CA ALA A 34 4.04 1.16 9.32
C ALA A 34 4.08 2.58 8.73
N GLN A 35 2.94 3.28 8.85
CA GLN A 35 2.81 4.73 8.71
C GLN A 35 3.43 5.31 7.44
N ASP A 36 2.96 4.83 6.29
CA ASP A 36 3.18 5.48 5.01
C ASP A 36 2.83 6.97 5.10
N ARG A 37 3.81 7.82 4.81
CA ARG A 37 3.67 9.27 4.81
C ARG A 37 3.39 9.74 3.39
N ILE A 38 2.52 10.75 3.28
CA ILE A 38 2.15 11.34 2.00
C ILE A 38 3.33 12.16 1.47
N ILE A 39 3.72 11.88 0.23
CA ILE A 39 4.69 12.69 -0.54
C ILE A 39 3.92 13.83 -1.23
N THR A 40 2.84 13.48 -1.93
CA THR A 40 1.97 14.42 -2.66
C THR A 40 0.64 13.73 -2.99
N SER A 41 -0.42 14.50 -3.20
CA SER A 41 -1.73 13.97 -3.60
C SER A 41 -2.43 14.87 -4.60
N LYS A 42 -3.41 14.31 -5.29
CA LYS A 42 -4.25 15.07 -6.21
C LYS A 42 -5.60 14.41 -6.41
N LEU A 43 -6.65 15.20 -6.16
CA LEU A 43 -8.00 14.85 -6.55
C LEU A 43 -8.18 14.94 -8.07
N SER A 44 -8.63 13.85 -8.68
CA SER A 44 -8.99 13.79 -10.09
C SER A 44 -10.27 12.98 -10.28
N ARG A 45 -11.31 13.62 -10.81
CA ARG A 45 -12.58 12.97 -11.17
C ARG A 45 -13.21 12.17 -10.01
N GLY A 46 -13.20 12.73 -8.81
CA GLY A 46 -13.77 12.09 -7.62
C GLY A 46 -12.89 10.99 -6.99
N MET A 47 -11.67 10.80 -7.50
CA MET A 47 -10.68 9.89 -6.97
C MET A 47 -9.44 10.66 -6.54
N ASP A 48 -9.05 10.53 -5.28
CA ASP A 48 -7.77 11.03 -4.80
C ASP A 48 -6.66 10.04 -5.16
N VAL A 49 -5.61 10.55 -5.80
CA VAL A 49 -4.41 9.80 -6.16
C VAL A 49 -3.29 10.27 -5.25
N VAL A 50 -2.84 9.41 -4.35
CA VAL A 50 -1.91 9.76 -3.28
C VAL A 50 -0.60 9.00 -3.46
N PHE A 51 0.51 9.73 -3.49
CA PHE A 51 1.85 9.15 -3.43
C PHE A 51 2.27 9.01 -1.98
N THR A 52 2.72 7.82 -1.59
CA THR A 52 3.21 7.55 -0.24
C THR A 52 4.52 6.78 -0.24
N ASN A 53 5.29 6.95 0.83
CA ASN A 53 6.36 6.04 1.23
C ASN A 53 6.63 6.21 2.73
N GLY A 54 7.52 5.40 3.30
CA GLY A 54 7.83 5.47 4.74
C GLY A 54 8.44 6.82 5.20
N SER A 55 9.04 7.60 4.30
CA SER A 55 9.75 8.86 4.66
C SER A 55 8.95 10.13 4.38
N GLY A 56 7.91 10.07 3.55
CA GLY A 56 7.13 11.21 3.07
C GLY A 56 7.85 12.04 2.01
N LYS A 57 8.96 11.55 1.46
CA LYS A 57 9.77 12.25 0.45
C LYS A 57 10.51 11.26 -0.45
N LEU A 58 10.76 11.68 -1.69
CA LEU A 58 11.68 10.96 -2.58
C LEU A 58 13.07 11.60 -2.49
N VAL A 59 14.10 10.79 -2.70
CA VAL A 59 15.52 11.17 -2.63
C VAL A 59 16.22 10.92 -3.96
N SER A 60 17.44 11.41 -4.11
CA SER A 60 18.31 11.02 -5.23
C SER A 60 18.58 9.51 -5.24
N GLY A 61 18.65 8.90 -6.42
CA GLY A 61 18.90 7.46 -6.54
C GLY A 61 17.65 6.61 -6.32
N ASP A 62 17.83 5.46 -5.66
CA ASP A 62 16.78 4.45 -5.48
C ASP A 62 15.71 4.87 -4.47
N ASN A 63 14.46 4.64 -4.83
CA ASN A 63 13.28 4.92 -4.02
C ASN A 63 12.26 3.79 -4.14
N SER A 64 11.68 3.43 -3.01
CA SER A 64 10.43 2.65 -2.95
C SER A 64 9.27 3.61 -2.67
N PHE A 65 8.15 3.42 -3.37
CA PHE A 65 6.96 4.24 -3.20
C PHE A 65 5.70 3.46 -3.55
N CYS A 66 4.57 3.97 -3.10
CA CYS A 66 3.25 3.46 -3.42
C CYS A 66 2.33 4.58 -3.94
N VAL A 67 1.39 4.18 -4.78
CA VAL A 67 0.29 5.00 -5.26
C VAL A 67 -1.00 4.41 -4.71
N LEU A 68 -1.76 5.24 -4.00
CA LEU A 68 -3.06 4.91 -3.45
C LEU A 68 -4.15 5.60 -4.26
N PHE A 69 -5.18 4.85 -4.64
CA PHE A 69 -6.38 5.34 -5.32
C PHE A 69 -7.56 5.27 -4.37
N GLN A 70 -8.03 6.43 -3.91
CA GLN A 70 -9.11 6.54 -2.93
C GLN A 70 -10.31 7.25 -3.55
N ASN A 71 -11.49 6.65 -3.52
CA ASN A 71 -12.71 7.33 -3.91
C ASN A 71 -13.11 8.36 -2.85
N VAL A 72 -13.54 9.54 -3.28
CA VAL A 72 -14.06 10.60 -2.40
C VAL A 72 -15.58 10.48 -2.24
N GLY A 73 -16.10 9.25 -2.16
CA GLY A 73 -17.54 8.95 -2.14
C GLY A 73 -17.88 7.61 -1.48
N PRO A 74 -19.18 7.25 -1.43
CA PRO A 74 -19.65 6.05 -0.70
C PRO A 74 -19.21 4.71 -1.32
N THR A 75 -18.63 4.74 -2.52
CA THR A 75 -18.11 3.55 -3.21
C THR A 75 -16.72 3.19 -2.67
N THR A 76 -16.62 2.04 -2.04
CA THR A 76 -15.43 1.57 -1.31
C THR A 76 -14.32 1.00 -2.21
N SER A 77 -14.59 0.69 -3.47
CA SER A 77 -13.61 0.10 -4.39
C SER A 77 -13.36 1.01 -5.59
N THR A 78 -12.10 1.32 -5.82
CA THR A 78 -11.65 1.94 -7.07
C THR A 78 -10.98 0.86 -7.89
N ASP A 79 -11.72 0.29 -8.84
CA ASP A 79 -11.17 -0.72 -9.73
C ASP A 79 -10.26 -0.03 -10.75
N VAL A 80 -8.96 -0.27 -10.61
CA VAL A 80 -7.89 0.38 -11.36
C VAL A 80 -6.86 -0.67 -11.75
N HIS A 81 -6.37 -0.60 -12.98
CA HIS A 81 -5.44 -1.61 -13.51
C HIS A 81 -4.29 -0.97 -14.28
N ASN A 82 -3.24 -1.75 -14.54
CA ASN A 82 -2.09 -1.36 -15.36
C ASN A 82 -1.46 -0.04 -14.93
N VAL A 83 -1.15 0.06 -13.63
CA VAL A 83 -0.63 1.30 -13.03
C VAL A 83 0.86 1.44 -13.33
N LYS A 84 1.23 2.57 -13.90
CA LYS A 84 2.62 2.95 -14.21
C LYS A 84 2.84 4.41 -13.84
N VAL A 85 4.05 4.76 -13.44
CA VAL A 85 4.43 6.15 -13.18
C VAL A 85 5.62 6.54 -14.05
N ASP A 86 5.48 7.66 -14.76
CA ASP A 86 6.58 8.30 -15.46
C ASP A 86 7.02 9.56 -14.69
N PHE A 87 8.25 9.57 -14.23
CA PHE A 87 8.88 10.70 -13.54
C PHE A 87 9.65 11.55 -14.55
N ARG A 88 9.36 12.85 -14.61
CA ARG A 88 10.07 13.80 -15.47
C ARG A 88 10.69 14.91 -14.65
N LEU A 89 12.01 15.06 -14.74
CA LEU A 89 12.73 16.17 -14.13
C LEU A 89 12.36 17.47 -14.87
N LEU A 90 12.15 18.53 -14.09
CA LEU A 90 11.87 19.87 -14.58
C LEU A 90 13.14 20.71 -14.53
N VAL A 91 13.63 21.10 -15.70
CA VAL A 91 14.77 22.00 -15.85
C VAL A 91 14.30 23.27 -16.56
N GLY A 92 14.01 24.30 -15.78
CA GLY A 92 13.40 25.54 -16.29
C GLY A 92 12.01 25.29 -16.89
N ARG A 93 11.87 25.40 -18.22
CA ARG A 93 10.62 25.12 -18.95
C ARG A 93 10.63 23.77 -19.68
N ILE A 94 11.70 22.98 -19.53
CA ILE A 94 11.90 21.73 -20.25
C ILE A 94 11.60 20.55 -19.31
N GLU A 95 10.84 19.58 -19.81
CA GLU A 95 10.67 18.27 -19.17
C GLU A 95 11.72 17.31 -19.75
N GLU A 96 12.55 16.70 -18.90
CA GLU A 96 13.51 15.70 -19.35
C GLU A 96 12.84 14.38 -19.73
N ARG A 97 13.64 13.48 -20.31
CA ARG A 97 13.23 12.13 -20.66
C ARG A 97 12.63 11.43 -19.42
N PRO A 98 11.48 10.74 -19.56
CA PRO A 98 10.83 10.09 -18.43
C PRO A 98 11.66 8.91 -17.90
N ILE A 99 11.68 8.78 -16.58
CA ILE A 99 12.09 7.58 -15.85
C ILE A 99 10.81 6.85 -15.45
N SER A 100 10.62 5.64 -15.95
CA SER A 100 9.40 4.87 -15.75
C SER A 100 9.52 3.87 -14.60
N ALA A 101 8.44 3.72 -13.84
CA ALA A 101 8.28 2.65 -12.85
C ALA A 101 6.93 1.96 -13.06
N ASP A 102 6.98 0.65 -13.28
CA ASP A 102 5.79 -0.20 -13.25
C ASP A 102 5.45 -0.53 -11.80
N LEU A 103 4.16 -0.51 -11.46
CA LEU A 103 3.69 -0.71 -10.11
C LEU A 103 2.90 -2.01 -10.02
N LEU A 104 3.17 -2.79 -8.97
CA LEU A 104 2.46 -4.02 -8.67
C LEU A 104 1.42 -3.76 -7.58
N GLN A 105 0.27 -4.42 -7.68
CA GLN A 105 -0.78 -4.29 -6.69
C GLN A 105 -0.36 -4.97 -5.38
N ASP A 106 -0.32 -4.18 -4.31
CA ASP A 106 0.05 -4.60 -2.95
C ASP A 106 -1.17 -4.63 -2.01
N GLY A 107 -2.28 -4.03 -2.44
CA GLY A 107 -3.55 -4.06 -1.72
C GLY A 107 -4.69 -3.45 -2.55
N VAL A 108 -5.88 -3.38 -1.96
CA VAL A 108 -7.03 -2.74 -2.61
C VAL A 108 -6.72 -1.27 -2.85
N GLY A 109 -6.69 -0.86 -4.13
CA GLY A 109 -6.35 0.51 -4.52
C GLY A 109 -4.90 0.93 -4.23
N ARG A 110 -4.01 -0.01 -3.85
CA ARG A 110 -2.61 0.26 -3.49
C ARG A 110 -1.66 -0.45 -4.44
N TYR A 111 -0.81 0.34 -5.10
CA TYR A 111 0.17 -0.15 -6.07
C TYR A 111 1.56 0.35 -5.68
N CYS A 112 2.51 -0.55 -5.50
CA CYS A 112 3.84 -0.23 -5.01
C CYS A 112 4.92 -0.64 -6.01
N GLY A 113 6.05 0.08 -5.98
CA GLY A 113 7.10 -0.08 -6.96
C GLY A 113 8.37 0.67 -6.57
N HIS A 114 9.34 0.58 -7.46
CA HIS A 114 10.68 1.11 -7.24
C HIS A 114 11.09 1.97 -8.42
N VAL A 115 11.82 3.05 -8.14
CA VAL A 115 12.39 3.91 -9.17
C VAL A 115 13.77 4.41 -8.74
N ASN A 116 14.70 4.48 -9.69
CA ASN A 116 15.96 5.18 -9.49
C ASN A 116 15.87 6.54 -10.19
N LEU A 117 15.77 7.62 -9.41
CA LEU A 117 15.71 9.00 -9.94
C LEU A 117 17.08 9.53 -10.38
N GLY A 118 18.13 8.72 -10.27
CA GLY A 118 19.49 9.08 -10.61
C GLY A 118 20.07 10.17 -9.71
N ARG A 119 21.24 10.65 -10.11
CA ARG A 119 21.91 11.77 -9.45
C ARG A 119 21.17 13.06 -9.75
N GLN A 120 20.94 13.86 -8.71
CA GLN A 120 20.35 15.18 -8.83
C GLN A 120 21.46 16.20 -9.05
N TYR A 121 21.33 17.01 -10.10
CA TYR A 121 22.27 18.10 -10.41
C TYR A 121 21.73 19.48 -10.02
N TYR A 122 20.46 19.56 -9.65
CA TYR A 122 19.77 20.77 -9.21
C TYR A 122 19.23 20.56 -7.79
N THR A 123 19.26 21.59 -6.95
CA THR A 123 18.77 21.48 -5.56
C THR A 123 17.90 22.70 -5.22
N PRO A 124 16.60 22.53 -4.98
CA PRO A 124 15.84 21.28 -5.15
C PRO A 124 15.65 20.91 -6.64
N SER A 125 15.56 19.61 -6.92
CA SER A 125 15.12 19.11 -8.23
C SER A 125 13.60 18.96 -8.23
N SER A 126 12.91 19.67 -9.12
CA SER A 126 11.45 19.55 -9.27
C SER A 126 11.07 18.47 -10.27
N TYR A 127 10.05 17.69 -9.95
CA TYR A 127 9.56 16.61 -10.80
C TYR A 127 8.06 16.71 -11.05
N TYR A 128 7.64 16.26 -12.25
CA TYR A 128 6.29 15.76 -12.45
C TYR A 128 6.28 14.24 -12.41
N ALA A 129 5.37 13.67 -11.60
CA ALA A 129 4.97 12.27 -11.71
C ALA A 129 3.67 12.19 -12.51
N PHE A 130 3.72 11.48 -13.63
CA PHE A 130 2.56 11.14 -14.45
C PHE A 130 2.13 9.73 -14.10
N VAL A 131 1.02 9.62 -13.37
CA VAL A 131 0.39 8.34 -13.01
C VAL A 131 -0.52 7.93 -14.12
N HIS A 132 -0.15 6.86 -14.81
CA HIS A 132 -0.93 6.23 -15.86
C HIS A 132 -1.67 5.04 -15.28
N TYR A 133 -2.96 4.91 -15.61
CA TYR A 133 -3.77 3.78 -15.18
C TYR A 133 -4.96 3.57 -16.13
N ALA A 134 -5.55 2.38 -16.09
CA ALA A 134 -6.86 2.10 -16.67
C ALA A 134 -7.93 2.14 -15.58
N ASP A 135 -9.02 2.87 -15.79
CA ASP A 135 -10.18 2.84 -14.90
C ASP A 135 -11.01 1.55 -15.06
N ALA A 136 -12.05 1.37 -14.24
CA ALA A 136 -12.95 0.21 -14.28
C ALA A 136 -13.58 -0.05 -15.66
N THR A 137 -13.66 0.95 -16.54
CA THR A 137 -14.17 0.81 -17.91
C THR A 137 -13.08 0.44 -18.93
N GLY A 138 -11.85 0.22 -18.46
CA GLY A 138 -10.66 0.01 -19.30
C GLY A 138 -10.11 1.28 -19.94
N LYS A 139 -10.68 2.45 -19.64
CA LYS A 139 -10.24 3.70 -20.25
C LYS A 139 -8.95 4.17 -19.62
N LYS A 140 -7.94 4.43 -20.47
CA LYS A 140 -6.64 4.95 -20.04
C LYS A 140 -6.77 6.38 -19.52
N ARG A 141 -6.15 6.64 -18.38
CA ARG A 141 -6.14 7.90 -17.64
C ARG A 141 -4.72 8.28 -17.25
N THR A 142 -4.53 9.58 -17.06
CA THR A 142 -3.27 10.14 -16.58
C THR A 142 -3.56 11.21 -15.53
N VAL A 143 -2.88 11.14 -14.39
CA VAL A 143 -2.88 12.18 -13.36
C VAL A 143 -1.46 12.69 -13.18
N ARG A 144 -1.29 14.02 -13.27
CA ARG A 144 0.00 14.68 -13.05
C ARG A 144 0.08 15.23 -11.63
N LEU A 145 1.05 14.78 -10.86
CA LEU A 145 1.43 15.29 -9.55
C LEU A 145 2.78 16.00 -9.64
N HIS A 146 3.01 16.96 -8.75
CA HIS A 146 4.27 17.69 -8.64
C HIS A 146 4.87 17.48 -7.25
N PHE A 147 6.19 17.29 -7.20
CA PHE A 147 6.95 17.22 -5.96
C PHE A 147 8.41 17.66 -6.21
N ALA A 148 9.16 17.87 -5.14
CA ALA A 148 10.56 18.24 -5.19
C ALA A 148 11.43 17.22 -4.43
N VAL A 149 12.59 16.92 -4.99
CA VAL A 149 13.64 16.09 -4.39
C VAL A 149 14.74 17.02 -3.86
N ARG A 150 15.18 16.77 -2.63
CA ARG A 150 16.26 17.49 -1.96
C ARG A 150 17.36 16.53 -1.57
#